data_AF-A0AAE3J3N7-F1
#
_entry.id   AF-A0AAE3J3N7-F1
#
_cell.length_a   1.000
_cell.length_b   1.000
_cell.length_c   1.000
_cell.angle_alpha   90.00
_cell.angle_beta   90.00
_cell.angle_gamma   90.00
#
_symmetry.space_group_name_H-M   'P 1'
#
loop_
_entity.id
_entity.type
_entity.pdbx_description
1 polymer ?
#
loop_
_entity_poly.entity_id
_entity_poly.type
_entity_poly.pdbx_seq_one_letter_code
_entity_poly.pdbx_strand_id
1 'polypeptide(L)'
;MSAKKTLHHFMRLRGNILPLALVMTTAILLSGVTLGVAVLDSLRRSVETDNSIISYYAADAGIERQLYEVRKNNATITSLGSMAGTFSNASSWTSADSSRFLTTMVKTFPTMNSGDFQFVDLYDPDQLSAAAGVGKVTWTWSGSCQVEMGYAEWDTGSGSVIPNAFTIALGTGGSATQNLNTARAYRLRFRAKGCTVTNLQVRAYATSGSGTPIAFPGDITIASEGAYARTKQAIAVTMPRLDVLSGVFSYVIFSECTLFKNPDGSAPVCP
;
A
#
# COMPACT_ATOMS: atom_id res chain seq x y z
N MET A 1 -79.53 -7.59 54.44
CA MET A 1 -79.62 -7.58 52.96
C MET A 1 -78.49 -6.70 52.37
N SER A 2 -77.22 -7.00 52.68
CA SER A 2 -76.06 -6.14 52.29
C SER A 2 -74.78 -6.93 51.91
N ALA A 3 -74.89 -8.24 51.64
CA ALA A 3 -73.75 -9.07 51.23
C ALA A 3 -73.81 -9.49 49.74
N LYS A 4 -74.99 -9.42 49.11
CA LYS A 4 -75.19 -9.90 47.72
C LYS A 4 -74.80 -8.86 46.66
N LYS A 5 -74.75 -7.57 47.03
CA LYS A 5 -74.43 -6.47 46.12
C LYS A 5 -72.92 -6.27 45.91
N THR A 6 -72.11 -6.69 46.87
CA THR A 6 -70.64 -6.66 46.80
C THR A 6 -70.06 -7.80 45.95
N LEU A 7 -70.72 -8.96 45.86
CA LEU A 7 -70.24 -10.10 45.07
C LEU A 7 -70.40 -9.87 43.54
N HIS A 8 -71.50 -9.26 43.11
CA HIS A 8 -71.74 -8.97 41.68
C HIS A 8 -70.84 -7.85 41.14
N HIS A 9 -70.44 -6.90 41.98
CA HIS A 9 -69.46 -5.88 41.59
C HIS A 9 -68.05 -6.46 41.43
N PHE A 10 -67.69 -7.43 42.28
CA PHE A 10 -66.41 -8.14 42.20
C PHE A 10 -66.28 -9.02 40.94
N MET A 11 -67.37 -9.61 40.44
CA MET A 11 -67.33 -10.38 39.18
C MET A 11 -67.18 -9.51 37.93
N ARG A 12 -67.71 -8.27 37.92
CA ARG A 12 -67.55 -7.35 36.79
C ARG A 12 -66.14 -6.74 36.70
N LEU A 13 -65.43 -6.62 37.83
CA LEU A 13 -64.04 -6.16 37.90
C LEU A 13 -63.02 -7.28 37.57
N ARG A 14 -63.42 -8.56 37.61
CA ARG A 14 -62.56 -9.72 37.30
C ARG A 14 -62.50 -10.09 35.81
N GLY A 15 -63.38 -9.55 34.98
CA GLY A 15 -63.40 -9.80 33.52
C GLY A 15 -62.16 -9.29 32.77
N ASN A 16 -61.47 -8.27 33.32
CA ASN A 16 -60.28 -7.67 32.71
C ASN A 16 -58.95 -8.35 33.08
N ILE A 17 -58.95 -9.29 34.04
CA ILE A 17 -57.70 -9.92 34.54
C ILE A 17 -57.16 -10.93 33.52
N LEU A 18 -58.06 -11.69 32.89
CA LEU A 18 -57.69 -12.72 31.90
C LEU A 18 -57.07 -12.12 30.62
N PRO A 19 -57.64 -11.07 29.98
CA PRO A 19 -56.98 -10.44 28.85
C PRO A 19 -55.68 -9.72 29.25
N LEU A 20 -55.59 -9.17 30.45
CA LEU A 20 -54.34 -8.57 30.95
C LEU A 20 -53.23 -9.63 31.11
N ALA A 21 -53.54 -10.78 31.71
CA ALA A 21 -52.59 -11.89 31.84
C ALA A 21 -52.18 -12.45 30.47
N LEU A 22 -53.10 -12.51 29.50
CA LEU A 22 -52.79 -12.90 28.13
C LEU A 22 -51.83 -11.90 27.47
N VAL A 23 -52.08 -10.60 27.59
CA VAL A 23 -51.18 -9.57 27.03
C VAL A 23 -49.80 -9.60 27.69
N MET A 24 -49.74 -9.82 29.02
CA MET A 24 -48.45 -9.94 29.72
C MET A 24 -47.68 -11.18 29.27
N THR A 25 -48.33 -12.34 29.13
CA THR A 25 -47.68 -13.58 28.68
C THR A 25 -47.24 -13.51 27.23
N THR A 26 -48.04 -12.90 26.34
CA THR A 26 -47.63 -12.68 24.94
C THR A 26 -46.49 -11.68 24.82
N ALA A 27 -46.47 -10.61 25.63
CA ALA A 27 -45.36 -9.67 25.67
C ALA A 27 -44.06 -10.34 26.12
N ILE A 28 -44.10 -11.16 27.18
CA ILE A 28 -42.94 -11.91 27.68
C ILE A 28 -42.45 -12.90 26.63
N LEU A 29 -43.36 -13.64 25.97
CA LEU A 29 -42.99 -14.57 24.89
C LEU A 29 -42.35 -13.84 23.71
N LEU A 30 -42.90 -12.69 23.31
CA LEU A 30 -42.35 -11.88 22.22
C LEU A 30 -40.94 -11.38 22.58
N SER A 31 -40.74 -10.89 23.80
CA SER A 31 -39.42 -10.48 24.29
C SER A 31 -38.42 -11.64 24.35
N GLY A 32 -38.88 -12.85 24.71
CA GLY A 32 -38.03 -14.05 24.69
C GLY A 32 -37.60 -14.44 23.28
N VAL A 33 -38.52 -14.38 22.31
CA VAL A 33 -38.22 -14.67 20.89
C VAL A 33 -37.26 -13.65 20.31
N THR A 34 -37.46 -12.35 20.56
CA THR A 34 -36.55 -11.31 20.05
C THR A 34 -35.15 -11.45 20.61
N LEU A 35 -35.01 -11.75 21.90
CA LEU A 35 -33.71 -12.01 22.53
C LEU A 35 -33.06 -13.27 21.94
N GLY A 36 -33.83 -14.33 21.73
CA GLY A 36 -33.34 -15.57 21.09
C GLY A 36 -32.78 -15.32 19.68
N VAL A 37 -33.50 -14.55 18.86
CA VAL A 37 -33.03 -14.17 17.52
C VAL A 37 -31.76 -13.31 17.59
N ALA A 38 -31.70 -12.35 18.51
CA ALA A 38 -30.53 -11.50 18.69
C ALA A 38 -29.27 -12.31 19.10
N VAL A 39 -29.43 -13.30 19.97
CA VAL A 39 -28.32 -14.20 20.38
C VAL A 39 -27.87 -15.09 19.23
N LEU A 40 -28.80 -15.61 18.42
CA LEU A 40 -28.42 -16.42 17.25
C LEU A 40 -27.68 -15.58 16.19
N ASP A 41 -28.09 -14.33 15.99
CA ASP A 41 -27.40 -13.42 15.07
C ASP A 41 -26.01 -13.05 15.59
N SER A 42 -25.86 -12.80 16.90
CA SER A 42 -24.55 -12.52 17.49
C SER A 42 -23.59 -13.70 17.39
N LEU A 43 -24.08 -14.94 17.58
CA LEU A 43 -23.28 -16.15 17.39
C LEU A 43 -22.80 -16.30 15.94
N ARG A 44 -23.68 -16.05 14.96
CA ARG A 44 -23.31 -16.12 13.53
C ARG A 44 -22.24 -15.08 13.19
N ARG A 45 -22.42 -13.84 13.66
CA ARG A 45 -21.42 -12.77 13.46
C ARG A 45 -20.10 -13.09 14.16
N SER A 46 -20.13 -13.74 15.32
CA SER A 46 -18.91 -14.19 16.02
C SER A 46 -18.14 -15.20 15.17
N VAL A 47 -18.83 -16.23 14.65
CA VAL A 47 -18.20 -17.24 13.78
C VAL A 47 -17.67 -16.62 12.49
N GLU A 48 -18.40 -15.69 11.88
CA GLU A 48 -17.94 -14.97 10.69
C GLU A 48 -16.71 -14.11 10.98
N THR A 49 -16.62 -13.52 12.16
CA THR A 49 -15.45 -12.75 12.61
C THR A 49 -14.23 -13.66 12.77
N ASP A 50 -14.40 -14.81 13.44
CA ASP A 50 -13.32 -15.79 13.61
C ASP A 50 -12.83 -16.32 12.26
N ASN A 51 -13.77 -16.66 11.36
CA ASN A 51 -13.43 -17.10 10.01
C ASN A 51 -12.68 -16.01 9.22
N SER A 52 -13.11 -14.75 9.38
CA SER A 52 -12.47 -13.59 8.76
C SER A 52 -11.02 -13.44 9.21
N ILE A 53 -10.74 -13.61 10.51
CA ILE A 53 -9.38 -13.55 11.07
C ILE A 53 -8.50 -14.64 10.46
N ILE A 54 -9.01 -15.88 10.34
CA ILE A 54 -8.26 -16.98 9.73
C ILE A 54 -7.98 -16.70 8.25
N SER A 55 -8.96 -16.20 7.49
CA SER A 55 -8.73 -15.81 6.09
C SER A 55 -7.73 -14.66 5.95
N TYR A 56 -7.69 -13.73 6.90
CA TYR A 56 -6.71 -12.65 6.92
C TYR A 56 -5.28 -13.19 7.09
N TYR A 57 -5.05 -14.07 8.07
CA TYR A 57 -3.73 -14.70 8.26
C TYR A 57 -3.31 -15.57 7.08
N ALA A 58 -4.26 -16.23 6.42
CA ALA A 58 -3.98 -16.96 5.20
C ALA A 58 -3.51 -16.01 4.08
N ALA A 59 -4.18 -14.87 3.90
CA ALA A 59 -3.79 -13.85 2.93
C ALA A 59 -2.38 -13.31 3.21
N ASP A 60 -2.09 -12.98 4.47
CA ASP A 60 -0.80 -12.45 4.93
C ASP A 60 0.34 -13.44 4.66
N ALA A 61 0.15 -14.71 5.01
CA ALA A 61 1.12 -15.77 4.69
C ALA A 61 1.38 -15.90 3.18
N GLY A 62 0.36 -15.70 2.35
CA GLY A 62 0.51 -15.66 0.89
C GLY A 62 1.32 -14.46 0.39
N ILE A 63 1.16 -13.28 1.00
CA ILE A 63 2.00 -12.10 0.71
C ILE A 63 3.44 -12.37 1.11
N GLU A 64 3.69 -12.86 2.31
CA GLU A 64 5.05 -13.17 2.79
C GLU A 64 5.74 -14.19 1.87
N ARG A 65 5.00 -15.20 1.41
CA ARG A 65 5.51 -16.17 0.45
C ARG A 65 5.86 -15.52 -0.90
N GLN A 66 5.00 -14.67 -1.43
CA GLN A 66 5.27 -13.94 -2.69
C GLN A 66 6.46 -12.96 -2.53
N LEU A 67 6.52 -12.22 -1.42
CA LEU A 67 7.64 -11.34 -1.08
C LEU A 67 8.96 -12.10 -1.00
N TYR A 68 8.95 -13.29 -0.39
CA TYR A 68 10.10 -14.18 -0.35
C TYR A 68 10.54 -14.58 -1.75
N GLU A 69 9.63 -14.99 -2.63
CA GLU A 69 9.97 -15.38 -4.01
C GLU A 69 10.58 -14.21 -4.80
N VAL A 70 10.05 -12.99 -4.66
CA VAL A 70 10.64 -11.81 -5.30
C VAL A 70 12.02 -11.50 -4.76
N ARG A 71 12.21 -11.48 -3.44
CA ARG A 71 13.48 -11.03 -2.84
C ARG A 71 14.57 -12.09 -2.88
N LYS A 72 14.21 -13.36 -2.67
CA LYS A 72 15.18 -14.45 -2.52
C LYS A 72 15.42 -15.20 -3.83
N ASN A 73 14.37 -15.46 -4.60
CA ASN A 73 14.43 -16.24 -5.83
C ASN A 73 14.37 -15.37 -7.10
N ASN A 74 14.27 -14.04 -6.93
CA ASN A 74 14.16 -13.07 -8.02
C ASN A 74 13.01 -13.41 -8.99
N ALA A 75 11.91 -13.96 -8.45
CA ALA A 75 10.73 -14.32 -9.23
C ALA A 75 10.09 -13.08 -9.87
N THR A 76 9.63 -13.23 -11.12
CA THR A 76 8.95 -12.14 -11.85
C THR A 76 7.51 -12.01 -11.40
N ILE A 77 6.92 -10.81 -11.54
CA ILE A 77 5.52 -10.58 -11.16
C ILE A 77 4.54 -11.53 -11.85
N THR A 78 4.80 -11.88 -13.12
CA THR A 78 3.97 -12.84 -13.85
C THR A 78 3.97 -14.23 -13.20
N SER A 79 5.12 -14.68 -12.68
CA SER A 79 5.22 -15.98 -12.01
C SER A 79 4.46 -16.02 -10.68
N LEU A 80 4.40 -14.89 -9.97
CA LEU A 80 3.68 -14.77 -8.71
C LEU A 80 2.17 -14.93 -8.90
N GLY A 81 1.61 -14.47 -10.03
CA GLY A 81 0.17 -14.43 -10.28
C GLY A 81 -0.55 -15.80 -10.27
N SER A 82 0.21 -16.90 -10.30
CA SER A 82 -0.33 -18.27 -10.25
C SER A 82 -0.09 -18.98 -8.92
N MET A 83 0.56 -18.32 -7.95
CA MET A 83 0.88 -18.96 -6.68
C MET A 83 -0.36 -19.16 -5.81
N ALA A 84 -0.38 -20.29 -5.12
CA ALA A 84 -1.41 -20.61 -4.16
C ALA A 84 -0.85 -21.55 -3.09
N GLY A 85 -1.52 -21.61 -1.95
CA GLY A 85 -1.20 -22.56 -0.89
C GLY A 85 -2.42 -22.91 -0.07
N THR A 86 -2.39 -24.11 0.51
CA THR A 86 -3.43 -24.61 1.42
C THR A 86 -2.79 -25.01 2.74
N PHE A 87 -3.47 -24.71 3.84
CA PHE A 87 -3.05 -25.06 5.19
C PHE A 87 -3.83 -26.27 5.72
N SER A 88 -3.32 -26.91 6.77
CA SER A 88 -3.92 -28.12 7.37
C SER A 88 -5.32 -27.90 7.96
N ASN A 89 -5.63 -26.66 8.34
CA ASN A 89 -6.94 -26.24 8.83
C ASN A 89 -7.94 -25.93 7.69
N ALA A 90 -7.66 -26.33 6.44
CA ALA A 90 -8.48 -26.04 5.26
C ALA A 90 -8.61 -24.55 4.88
N SER A 91 -7.83 -23.65 5.51
CA SER A 91 -7.64 -22.31 4.95
C SER A 91 -6.71 -22.38 3.74
N SER A 92 -6.84 -21.41 2.85
CA SER A 92 -6.02 -21.34 1.64
C SER A 92 -5.72 -19.89 1.30
N TRP A 93 -4.72 -19.70 0.46
CA TRP A 93 -4.43 -18.42 -0.15
C TRP A 93 -4.13 -18.61 -1.63
N THR A 94 -4.43 -17.58 -2.41
CA THR A 94 -4.12 -17.48 -3.83
C THR A 94 -3.61 -16.09 -4.11
N SER A 95 -2.65 -15.94 -5.03
CA SER A 95 -2.27 -14.63 -5.51
C SER A 95 -3.49 -13.91 -6.09
N ALA A 96 -3.72 -12.69 -5.63
CA ALA A 96 -4.82 -11.88 -6.08
C ALA A 96 -4.38 -11.01 -7.27
N ASP A 97 -5.35 -10.63 -8.08
CA ASP A 97 -5.15 -9.71 -9.20
C ASP A 97 -4.71 -8.33 -8.68
N SER A 98 -3.43 -8.00 -8.89
CA SER A 98 -2.81 -6.76 -8.42
C SER A 98 -3.41 -5.52 -9.08
N SER A 99 -4.08 -5.66 -10.23
CA SER A 99 -4.75 -4.53 -10.92
C SER A 99 -5.93 -3.94 -10.14
N ARG A 100 -6.45 -4.69 -9.15
CA ARG A 100 -7.55 -4.24 -8.28
C ARG A 100 -7.08 -3.35 -7.13
N PHE A 101 -5.77 -3.19 -6.95
CA PHE A 101 -5.19 -2.47 -5.84
C PHE A 101 -4.56 -1.15 -6.29
N LEU A 102 -4.46 -0.21 -5.35
CA LEU A 102 -3.89 1.10 -5.61
C LEU A 102 -2.41 0.98 -5.94
N THR A 103 -2.03 1.46 -7.12
CA THR A 103 -0.64 1.62 -7.52
C THR A 103 -0.07 2.93 -7.00
N THR A 104 1.24 2.99 -6.78
CA THR A 104 1.90 4.23 -6.38
C THR A 104 1.93 5.21 -7.54
N MET A 105 1.13 6.27 -7.47
CA MET A 105 1.10 7.37 -8.45
C MET A 105 1.92 8.59 -8.02
N VAL A 106 2.27 8.65 -6.73
CA VAL A 106 3.07 9.71 -6.11
C VAL A 106 4.07 9.07 -5.15
N LYS A 107 5.36 9.33 -5.35
CA LYS A 107 6.39 8.97 -4.37
C LYS A 107 6.59 10.15 -3.42
N THR A 108 6.40 9.92 -2.13
CA THR A 108 6.59 10.95 -1.11
C THR A 108 7.79 10.60 -0.23
N PHE A 109 8.75 11.52 -0.15
CA PHE A 109 9.86 11.47 0.78
C PHE A 109 9.62 12.52 1.87
N PRO A 110 9.28 12.09 3.11
CA PRO A 110 8.87 13.01 4.17
C PRO A 110 9.95 14.02 4.54
N THR A 111 11.19 13.56 4.61
CA THR A 111 12.37 14.36 4.94
C THR A 111 13.55 13.92 4.07
N MET A 112 14.35 14.88 3.63
CA MET A 112 15.61 14.65 2.92
C MET A 112 16.62 15.66 3.43
N ASN A 113 17.65 15.20 4.16
CA ASN A 113 18.65 16.10 4.69
C ASN A 113 19.63 16.55 3.60
N SER A 114 20.38 17.61 3.89
CA SER A 114 21.47 18.04 3.02
C SER A 114 22.50 16.91 2.87
N GLY A 115 22.71 16.47 1.63
CA GLY A 115 23.65 15.38 1.31
C GLY A 115 23.03 13.98 1.23
N ASP A 116 21.75 13.82 1.57
CA ASP A 116 21.01 12.58 1.34
C ASP A 116 20.60 12.46 -0.14
N PHE A 117 20.47 11.22 -0.60
CA PHE A 117 19.99 10.90 -1.93
C PHE A 117 18.74 10.03 -1.82
N GLN A 118 17.74 10.32 -2.64
CA GLN A 118 16.56 9.47 -2.82
C GLN A 118 16.47 9.04 -4.27
N PHE A 119 16.11 7.78 -4.50
CA PHE A 119 16.08 7.20 -5.84
C PHE A 119 14.66 6.83 -6.24
N VAL A 120 14.36 6.99 -7.53
CA VAL A 120 13.10 6.56 -8.13
C VAL A 120 13.40 5.89 -9.46
N ASP A 121 13.00 4.65 -9.59
CA ASP A 121 13.19 3.86 -10.81
C ASP A 121 11.97 3.98 -11.72
N LEU A 122 12.22 4.38 -12.97
CA LEU A 122 11.21 4.53 -14.01
C LEU A 122 11.36 3.44 -15.06
N TYR A 123 11.69 2.22 -14.66
CA TYR A 123 11.82 1.09 -15.56
C TYR A 123 11.34 -0.17 -14.85
N ASP A 124 10.84 -1.13 -15.62
CA ASP A 124 10.49 -2.45 -15.11
C ASP A 124 11.76 -3.32 -15.07
N PRO A 125 12.25 -3.73 -13.89
CA PRO A 125 13.44 -4.56 -13.79
C PRO A 125 13.21 -6.02 -14.22
N ASP A 126 11.96 -6.48 -14.33
CA ASP A 126 11.63 -7.79 -14.91
C ASP A 126 11.62 -7.73 -16.45
N GLN A 127 11.51 -6.53 -17.04
CA GLN A 127 11.49 -6.29 -18.49
C GLN A 127 12.48 -5.19 -18.91
N LEU A 128 13.79 -5.46 -18.78
CA LEU A 128 14.86 -4.48 -19.10
C LEU A 128 14.90 -4.01 -20.56
N SER A 129 14.28 -4.75 -21.48
CA SER A 129 14.15 -4.37 -22.89
C SER A 129 12.95 -3.45 -23.17
N ALA A 130 12.06 -3.24 -22.20
CA ALA A 130 10.89 -2.40 -22.36
C ALA A 130 11.21 -0.93 -22.02
N ALA A 131 10.62 -0.01 -22.78
CA ALA A 131 10.72 1.41 -22.47
C ALA A 131 9.87 1.80 -21.25
N ALA A 132 10.30 2.85 -20.54
CA ALA A 132 9.57 3.37 -19.38
C ALA A 132 8.15 3.81 -19.72
N GLY A 133 7.95 4.31 -20.95
CA GLY A 133 6.71 5.00 -21.34
C GLY A 133 6.48 6.31 -20.58
N VAL A 134 7.50 6.86 -19.90
CA VAL A 134 7.40 8.09 -19.12
C VAL A 134 7.88 9.27 -19.97
N GLY A 135 6.97 10.21 -20.27
CA GLY A 135 7.26 11.41 -21.04
C GLY A 135 7.61 12.62 -20.19
N LYS A 136 7.26 12.62 -18.89
CA LYS A 136 7.54 13.74 -17.99
C LYS A 136 7.56 13.31 -16.53
N VAL A 137 8.40 13.98 -15.75
CA VAL A 137 8.42 13.88 -14.29
C VAL A 137 8.27 15.26 -13.69
N THR A 138 7.43 15.36 -12.66
CA THR A 138 7.30 16.56 -11.85
C THR A 138 7.68 16.23 -10.42
N TRP A 139 8.45 17.09 -9.78
CA TRP A 139 8.73 16.99 -8.36
C TRP A 139 8.42 18.29 -7.66
N THR A 140 7.73 18.18 -6.53
CA THR A 140 7.30 19.31 -5.69
C THR A 140 7.77 19.09 -4.28
N TRP A 141 8.15 20.14 -3.58
CA TRP A 141 8.65 20.02 -2.22
C TRP A 141 8.30 21.24 -1.38
N SER A 142 8.39 21.07 -0.07
CA SER A 142 8.21 22.15 0.90
C SER A 142 9.57 22.67 1.38
N GLY A 143 9.71 24.00 1.41
CA GLY A 143 10.93 24.70 1.81
C GLY A 143 11.47 25.63 0.71
N SER A 144 12.42 26.49 1.09
CA SER A 144 13.13 27.41 0.17
C SER A 144 14.35 26.79 -0.51
N CYS A 145 14.70 25.56 -0.13
CA CYS A 145 15.83 24.82 -0.66
C CYS A 145 15.66 24.52 -2.15
N GLN A 146 16.77 24.41 -2.87
CA GLN A 146 16.79 23.86 -4.22
C GLN A 146 16.85 22.33 -4.15
N VAL A 147 16.11 21.67 -5.04
CA VAL A 147 16.15 20.21 -5.20
C VAL A 147 16.76 19.89 -6.55
N GLU A 148 17.89 19.21 -6.53
CA GLU A 148 18.55 18.68 -7.72
C GLU A 148 17.95 17.31 -8.07
N MET A 149 17.55 17.12 -9.32
CA MET A 149 17.22 15.83 -9.90
C MET A 149 18.31 15.44 -10.90
N GLY A 150 19.15 14.47 -10.55
CA GLY A 150 19.99 13.77 -11.49
C GLY A 150 19.24 12.60 -12.10
N TYR A 151 19.41 12.31 -13.39
CA TYR A 151 18.84 11.11 -13.99
C TYR A 151 19.84 10.43 -14.92
N ALA A 152 19.95 9.12 -14.75
CA ALA A 152 20.66 8.23 -15.67
C ALA A 152 19.64 7.68 -16.66
N GLU A 153 20.00 7.71 -17.95
CA GLU A 153 19.18 7.15 -19.02
C GLU A 153 19.93 6.06 -19.77
N TRP A 154 19.21 5.04 -20.23
CA TRP A 154 19.75 4.00 -21.10
C TRP A 154 18.77 3.63 -22.20
N ASP A 155 19.32 3.02 -23.25
CA ASP A 155 18.55 2.56 -24.38
C ASP A 155 17.88 1.22 -24.07
N THR A 156 16.71 1.02 -24.64
CA THR A 156 15.89 -0.16 -24.40
C THR A 156 16.15 -1.16 -25.53
N GLY A 157 16.41 -2.43 -25.18
CA GLY A 157 16.69 -3.49 -26.16
C GLY A 157 18.03 -4.23 -25.99
N SER A 158 18.96 -3.71 -25.20
CA SER A 158 20.23 -4.39 -24.89
C SER A 158 20.11 -5.41 -23.74
N GLY A 159 18.99 -5.39 -22.99
CA GLY A 159 18.78 -6.21 -21.81
C GLY A 159 19.71 -5.85 -20.63
N SER A 160 20.38 -4.69 -20.67
CA SER A 160 21.34 -4.27 -19.65
C SER A 160 21.06 -2.85 -19.17
N VAL A 161 21.25 -2.62 -17.87
CA VAL A 161 21.09 -1.31 -17.21
C VAL A 161 22.44 -0.59 -17.20
N ILE A 162 22.88 -0.16 -18.38
CA ILE A 162 24.12 0.62 -18.53
C ILE A 162 23.75 2.04 -18.96
N PRO A 163 23.98 3.06 -18.11
CA PRO A 163 23.68 4.44 -18.47
C PRO A 163 24.46 4.90 -19.70
N ASN A 164 23.74 5.45 -20.68
CA ASN A 164 24.33 6.12 -21.84
C ASN A 164 24.69 7.57 -21.52
N ALA A 165 23.90 8.21 -20.66
CA ALA A 165 24.11 9.58 -20.24
C ALA A 165 23.59 9.80 -18.81
N PHE A 166 24.16 10.80 -18.16
CA PHE A 166 23.69 11.31 -16.87
C PHE A 166 23.47 12.81 -17.00
N THR A 167 22.25 13.26 -16.72
CA THR A 167 21.86 14.67 -16.81
C THR A 167 21.36 15.16 -15.46
N ILE A 168 21.59 16.44 -15.17
CA ILE A 168 21.16 17.09 -13.93
C ILE A 168 20.17 18.20 -14.27
N ALA A 169 19.02 18.19 -13.61
CA ALA A 169 18.01 19.23 -13.66
C ALA A 169 17.86 19.85 -12.26
N LEU A 170 17.87 21.17 -12.18
CA LEU A 170 17.71 21.89 -10.91
C LEU A 170 16.27 22.39 -10.77
N GLY A 171 15.66 22.09 -9.62
CA GLY A 171 14.39 22.66 -9.23
C GLY A 171 14.58 23.83 -8.26
N THR A 172 13.93 24.95 -8.57
CA THR A 172 13.87 26.15 -7.73
C THR A 172 12.42 26.53 -7.46
N GLY A 173 12.10 27.03 -6.26
CA GLY A 173 10.77 27.58 -5.97
C GLY A 173 9.69 26.55 -5.62
N GLY A 174 10.06 25.39 -5.05
CA GLY A 174 9.11 24.40 -4.50
C GLY A 174 8.45 23.46 -5.52
N SER A 175 8.71 23.64 -6.81
CA SER A 175 8.23 22.74 -7.87
C SER A 175 9.15 22.81 -9.09
N ALA A 176 9.33 21.68 -9.77
CA ALA A 176 10.01 21.62 -11.04
C ALA A 176 9.54 20.43 -11.89
N THR A 177 9.85 20.50 -13.18
CA THR A 177 9.38 19.56 -14.19
C THR A 177 10.50 19.26 -15.18
N GLN A 178 10.63 18.00 -15.58
CA GLN A 178 11.57 17.55 -16.59
C GLN A 178 10.84 16.70 -17.62
N ASN A 179 11.01 17.04 -18.90
CA ASN A 179 10.56 16.20 -20.01
C ASN A 179 11.56 15.06 -20.22
N LEU A 180 11.03 13.86 -20.45
CA LEU A 180 11.78 12.63 -20.69
C LEU A 180 11.37 12.04 -22.05
N ASN A 181 12.20 11.15 -22.59
CA ASN A 181 11.91 10.41 -23.81
C ASN A 181 11.19 9.11 -23.46
N THR A 182 9.97 8.93 -23.97
CA THR A 182 9.14 7.75 -23.68
C THR A 182 9.74 6.43 -24.17
N ALA A 183 10.70 6.47 -25.10
CA ALA A 183 11.39 5.30 -25.65
C ALA A 183 12.60 4.83 -24.81
N ARG A 184 12.91 5.53 -23.70
CA ARG A 184 14.05 5.23 -22.84
C ARG A 184 13.62 4.78 -21.46
N ALA A 185 14.57 4.21 -20.72
CA ALA A 185 14.41 3.84 -19.33
C ALA A 185 15.29 4.75 -18.46
N TYR A 186 14.82 5.03 -17.24
CA TYR A 186 15.44 6.03 -16.37
C TYR A 186 15.57 5.57 -14.92
N ARG A 187 16.65 6.00 -14.28
CA ARG A 187 16.79 6.03 -12.82
C ARG A 187 17.00 7.47 -12.39
N LEU A 188 16.10 7.96 -11.55
CA LEU A 188 16.15 9.31 -10.99
C LEU A 188 16.83 9.31 -9.63
N ARG A 189 17.59 10.36 -9.35
CA ARG A 189 18.25 10.65 -8.08
C ARG A 189 17.92 12.07 -7.65
N PHE A 190 17.25 12.22 -6.53
CA PHE A 190 16.94 13.50 -5.92
C PHE A 190 17.92 13.82 -4.80
N ARG A 191 18.36 15.06 -4.73
CA ARG A 191 19.24 15.60 -3.68
C ARG A 191 18.78 16.99 -3.26
N ALA A 192 18.72 17.23 -1.95
CA ALA A 192 18.54 18.57 -1.41
C ALA A 192 19.87 19.33 -1.38
N LYS A 193 19.89 20.58 -1.86
CA LYS A 193 21.08 21.44 -1.85
C LYS A 193 21.08 22.37 -0.64
N GLY A 194 22.08 22.20 0.23
CA GLY A 194 22.41 23.15 1.29
C GLY A 194 21.46 23.18 2.50
N CYS A 195 20.32 22.49 2.45
CA CYS A 195 19.37 22.42 3.55
C CYS A 195 18.45 21.18 3.47
N THR A 196 17.68 20.94 4.53
CA THR A 196 16.72 19.83 4.60
C THR A 196 15.44 20.19 3.87
N VAL A 197 15.01 19.30 2.97
CA VAL A 197 13.76 19.39 2.23
C VAL A 197 12.73 18.49 2.89
N THR A 198 11.47 18.95 2.92
CA THR A 198 10.35 18.16 3.46
C THR A 198 9.29 17.92 2.40
N ASN A 199 8.58 16.80 2.54
CA ASN A 199 7.46 16.41 1.67
C ASN A 199 7.81 16.53 0.18
N LEU A 200 8.95 15.96 -0.23
CA LEU A 200 9.28 15.84 -1.65
C LEU A 200 8.33 14.82 -2.28
N GLN A 201 7.48 15.28 -3.19
CA GLN A 201 6.55 14.45 -3.95
C GLN A 201 7.02 14.37 -5.40
N VAL A 202 7.15 13.16 -5.92
CA VAL A 202 7.52 12.89 -7.31
C VAL A 202 6.32 12.25 -8.01
N ARG A 203 6.01 12.71 -9.22
CA ARG A 203 4.96 12.16 -10.09
C ARG A 203 5.49 11.97 -11.50
N ALA A 204 5.20 10.81 -12.09
CA ALA A 204 5.52 10.49 -13.48
C ALA A 204 4.27 10.60 -14.35
N TYR A 205 4.44 10.97 -15.62
CA TYR A 205 3.37 11.13 -16.61
C TYR A 205 3.77 10.44 -17.91
N ALA A 206 2.80 9.79 -18.57
CA ALA A 206 3.04 9.10 -19.84
C ALA A 206 3.44 10.06 -20.98
N THR A 207 2.88 11.27 -20.98
CA THR A 207 3.12 12.27 -22.02
C THR A 207 3.93 13.45 -21.48
N SER A 208 4.69 14.10 -22.37
CA SER A 208 5.47 15.30 -22.06
C SER A 208 4.61 16.54 -21.75
N GLY A 209 3.28 16.47 -21.93
CA GLY A 209 2.31 17.55 -21.66
C GLY A 209 1.59 17.42 -20.32
N SER A 210 0.45 18.09 -20.15
CA SER A 210 -0.45 17.92 -18.99
C SER A 210 -1.22 16.59 -19.11
N GLY A 211 -0.63 15.51 -18.62
CA GLY A 211 -1.25 14.18 -18.62
C GLY A 211 -1.81 13.75 -17.26
N THR A 212 -2.49 12.62 -17.25
CA THR A 212 -2.76 11.85 -16.03
C THR A 212 -1.45 11.26 -15.51
N PRO A 213 -1.18 11.28 -14.19
CA PRO A 213 -0.03 10.57 -13.64
C PRO A 213 -0.09 9.07 -13.99
N ILE A 214 1.06 8.43 -14.06
CA ILE A 214 1.19 6.97 -14.24
C ILE A 214 1.85 6.34 -13.03
N ALA A 215 1.62 5.05 -12.85
CA ALA A 215 2.30 4.26 -11.82
C ALA A 215 3.81 4.21 -12.11
N PHE A 216 4.62 4.11 -11.05
CA PHE A 216 6.06 3.93 -11.20
C PHE A 216 6.38 2.51 -11.68
N PRO A 217 7.00 2.33 -12.87
CA PRO A 217 7.32 1.00 -13.40
C PRO A 217 8.29 0.19 -12.52
N GLY A 218 9.12 0.87 -11.71
CA GLY A 218 10.04 0.19 -10.78
C GLY A 218 9.37 -0.29 -9.49
N ASP A 219 8.11 0.07 -9.25
CA ASP A 219 7.32 -0.43 -8.14
C ASP A 219 6.53 -1.65 -8.57
N ILE A 220 6.38 -2.57 -7.63
CA ILE A 220 5.55 -3.76 -7.80
C ILE A 220 4.48 -3.79 -6.72
N THR A 221 3.28 -4.17 -7.13
CA THR A 221 2.16 -4.43 -6.23
C THR A 221 1.90 -5.92 -6.21
N ILE A 222 2.06 -6.52 -5.04
CA ILE A 222 1.81 -7.94 -4.79
C ILE A 222 0.53 -8.03 -3.97
N ALA A 223 -0.36 -8.95 -4.34
CA ALA A 223 -1.62 -9.14 -3.64
C ALA A 223 -1.90 -10.62 -3.37
N SER A 224 -2.61 -10.89 -2.29
CA SER A 224 -3.00 -12.23 -1.87
C SER A 224 -4.43 -12.21 -1.36
N GLU A 225 -5.22 -13.19 -1.77
CA GLU A 225 -6.56 -13.46 -1.23
C GLU A 225 -6.48 -14.74 -0.39
N GLY A 226 -6.77 -14.62 0.90
CA GLY A 226 -6.96 -15.74 1.81
C GLY A 226 -8.44 -16.11 1.90
N ALA A 227 -8.71 -17.42 1.93
CA ALA A 227 -10.05 -17.97 2.00
C ALA A 227 -10.15 -19.01 3.13
N TYR A 228 -11.22 -18.92 3.91
CA TYR A 228 -11.57 -19.93 4.92
C TYR A 228 -13.09 -19.99 5.10
N ALA A 229 -13.66 -21.20 5.08
CA ALA A 229 -15.11 -21.41 5.11
C ALA A 229 -15.85 -20.54 4.07
N ARG A 230 -16.63 -19.54 4.50
CA ARG A 230 -17.38 -18.61 3.63
C ARG A 230 -16.79 -17.20 3.59
N THR A 231 -15.63 -16.97 4.20
CA THR A 231 -14.97 -15.66 4.26
C THR A 231 -13.76 -15.62 3.35
N LYS A 232 -13.58 -14.46 2.73
CA LYS A 232 -12.42 -14.12 1.90
C LYS A 232 -11.88 -12.78 2.35
N GLN A 233 -10.57 -12.69 2.47
CA GLN A 233 -9.87 -11.45 2.80
C GLN A 233 -8.73 -11.26 1.82
N ALA A 234 -8.56 -10.05 1.31
CA ALA A 234 -7.50 -9.73 0.37
C ALA A 234 -6.63 -8.61 0.92
N ILE A 235 -5.33 -8.77 0.78
CA ILE A 235 -4.32 -7.81 1.22
C ILE A 235 -3.41 -7.54 0.01
N ALA A 236 -2.87 -6.32 -0.07
CA ALA A 236 -1.84 -5.98 -1.05
C ALA A 236 -0.74 -5.13 -0.42
N VAL A 237 0.47 -5.30 -0.94
CA VAL A 237 1.67 -4.55 -0.57
C VAL A 237 2.29 -3.99 -1.84
N THR A 238 2.65 -2.71 -1.80
CA THR A 238 3.41 -2.05 -2.87
C THR A 238 4.82 -1.75 -2.38
N MET A 239 5.82 -2.18 -3.14
CA MET A 239 7.24 -2.01 -2.79
C MET A 239 8.10 -1.79 -4.04
N PRO A 240 9.28 -1.18 -3.94
CA PRO A 240 10.24 -1.16 -5.04
C PRO A 240 10.72 -2.59 -5.35
N ARG A 241 10.83 -2.93 -6.64
CA ARG A 241 11.21 -4.28 -7.10
C ARG A 241 12.69 -4.58 -6.94
N LEU A 242 13.53 -3.56 -7.03
CA LEU A 242 14.94 -3.63 -6.71
C LEU A 242 15.21 -2.81 -5.45
N ASP A 243 16.08 -3.35 -4.59
CA ASP A 243 16.60 -2.58 -3.48
C ASP A 243 17.49 -1.43 -4.01
N VAL A 244 17.46 -0.30 -3.30
CA VAL A 244 18.28 0.88 -3.57
C VAL A 244 19.78 0.53 -3.47
N LEU A 245 20.10 -0.57 -2.78
CA LEU A 245 21.42 -1.19 -2.66
C LEU A 245 21.88 -1.98 -3.90
N SER A 246 21.29 -1.74 -5.07
CA SER A 246 21.80 -2.20 -6.36
C SER A 246 23.26 -1.74 -6.53
N GLY A 247 24.20 -2.69 -6.49
CA GLY A 247 25.66 -2.46 -6.39
C GLY A 247 26.31 -1.65 -7.51
N VAL A 248 25.54 -1.21 -8.52
CA VAL A 248 25.99 -0.30 -9.58
C VAL A 248 26.39 1.07 -9.05
N PHE A 249 25.82 1.50 -7.91
CA PHE A 249 26.17 2.77 -7.25
C PHE A 249 26.79 2.61 -5.86
N SER A 250 27.09 1.38 -5.43
CA SER A 250 27.83 1.13 -4.19
C SER A 250 29.33 1.16 -4.46
N TYR A 251 29.91 2.36 -4.46
CA TYR A 251 31.35 2.49 -4.32
C TYR A 251 31.66 2.81 -2.86
N VAL A 252 32.60 2.07 -2.26
CA VAL A 252 33.22 2.47 -1.01
C VAL A 252 34.46 3.26 -1.39
N ILE A 253 34.46 4.57 -1.19
CA ILE A 253 35.67 5.38 -1.31
C ILE A 253 36.38 5.29 0.02
N PHE A 254 37.55 4.65 0.00
CA PHE A 254 38.51 4.76 1.07
C PHE A 254 39.33 6.03 0.84
N SER A 255 39.43 6.86 1.87
CA SER A 255 40.25 8.07 1.86
C SER A 255 40.97 8.13 3.20
N GLU A 256 42.26 8.41 3.13
CA GLU A 256 43.10 8.65 4.31
C GLU A 256 42.76 10.00 4.98
N CYS A 257 42.06 10.87 4.25
CA CYS A 257 41.57 12.15 4.74
C CYS A 257 40.05 12.17 4.90
N THR A 258 39.52 13.07 5.73
CA THR A 258 38.09 13.30 5.89
C THR A 258 37.43 13.62 4.55
N LEU A 259 36.52 12.77 4.08
CA LEU A 259 35.78 12.97 2.85
C LEU A 259 34.78 14.12 3.01
N PHE A 260 35.01 15.21 2.28
CA PHE A 260 34.13 16.36 2.27
C PHE A 260 33.11 16.25 1.12
N LYS A 261 31.82 16.18 1.45
CA LYS A 261 30.72 15.96 0.46
C LYS A 261 30.19 17.24 -0.18
N ASN A 262 30.66 18.41 0.23
CA ASN A 262 30.21 19.71 -0.26
C ASN A 262 31.28 20.33 -1.19
N PRO A 263 31.02 20.51 -2.49
CA PRO A 263 32.02 21.04 -3.43
C PRO A 263 32.43 22.49 -3.16
N ASP A 264 31.64 23.23 -2.38
CA ASP A 264 31.83 24.68 -2.16
C ASP A 264 32.60 25.00 -0.86
N GLY A 265 33.02 24.00 -0.09
CA GLY A 265 33.81 24.22 1.13
C GLY A 265 35.31 24.03 0.91
N SER A 266 36.11 24.67 1.76
CA SER A 266 37.57 24.50 1.75
C SER A 266 37.96 23.06 2.06
N ALA A 267 38.90 22.51 1.31
CA ALA A 267 39.41 21.15 1.49
C ALA A 267 39.95 20.96 2.93
N PRO A 268 39.59 19.87 3.62
CA PRO A 268 40.13 19.57 4.94
C PRO A 268 41.63 19.24 4.85
N VAL A 269 42.37 19.62 5.89
CA VAL A 269 43.81 19.34 6.00
C VAL A 269 43.98 17.85 6.33
N CYS A 270 44.75 17.14 5.50
CA CYS A 270 45.14 15.75 5.73
C CYS A 270 46.22 15.67 6.83
N PRO A 271 46.21 14.66 7.70
CA PRO A 271 47.34 14.36 8.59
C PRO A 271 48.58 13.89 7.81
#